data_AF-A0A962FSL4-F1
#
_entry.id   AF-A0A962FSL4-F1
#
_cell.length_a   1.000
_cell.length_b   1.000
_cell.length_c   1.000
_cell.angle_alpha   90.00
_cell.angle_beta   90.00
_cell.angle_gamma   90.00
#
_symmetry.space_group_name_H-M   'P 1'
#
loop_
_entity.id
_entity.type
_entity.pdbx_description
1 polymer ?
#
loop_
_entity_poly.entity_id
_entity_poly.type
_entity_poly.pdbx_seq_one_letter_code
_entity_poly.pdbx_strand_id
1 'polypeptide(L)' 'MPEKSQNVQDIFLNKIRKERMNVTVFLVNGVKLQGIVTWFDNF' A
#
# COMPACT_ATOMS: atom_id res chain seq x y z
N MET A 1 -11.04 -11.75 -22.59
CA MET A 1 -10.20 -11.76 -21.38
C MET A 1 -10.94 -10.98 -20.32
N PRO A 2 -11.26 -11.54 -19.16
CA PRO A 2 -12.02 -10.80 -18.16
C PRO A 2 -11.19 -9.57 -17.80
N GLU A 3 -11.78 -8.39 -17.94
CA GLU A 3 -11.19 -7.17 -17.41
C GLU A 3 -11.01 -7.39 -15.91
N LYS A 4 -9.79 -7.76 -15.50
CA LYS A 4 -9.39 -7.70 -14.10
C LYS A 4 -9.59 -6.25 -13.71
N SER A 5 -10.72 -5.95 -13.08
CA SER A 5 -10.98 -4.69 -12.40
C SER A 5 -9.73 -4.41 -11.61
N GLN A 6 -8.96 -3.43 -12.09
CA GLN A 6 -7.62 -3.17 -11.61
C GLN A 6 -7.74 -2.85 -10.13
N ASN A 7 -7.26 -3.75 -9.26
CA ASN A 7 -7.36 -3.55 -7.83
C ASN A 7 -6.54 -2.30 -7.47
N VAL A 8 -7.25 -1.20 -7.18
CA VAL A 8 -6.66 0.11 -6.93
C VAL A 8 -5.70 0.03 -5.74
N GLN A 9 -5.98 -0.82 -4.75
CA GLN A 9 -5.10 -1.06 -3.61
C GLN A 9 -3.76 -1.64 -4.07
N ASP A 10 -3.77 -2.73 -4.85
CA ASP A 10 -2.54 -3.39 -5.31
C ASP A 10 -1.69 -2.46 -6.18
N ILE A 11 -2.34 -1.66 -7.05
CA ILE A 11 -1.66 -0.69 -7.90
C ILE A 11 -1.00 0.39 -7.05
N PHE A 12 -1.74 0.94 -6.08
CA PHE A 12 -1.27 1.97 -5.18
C PHE A 12 -0.11 1.46 -4.31
N LEU A 13 -0.28 0.32 -3.63
CA LEU A 13 0.74 -0.30 -2.77
C LEU A 13 1.99 -0.68 -3.56
N ASN A 14 1.85 -1.16 -4.80
CA ASN A 14 3.00 -1.42 -5.66
C ASN A 14 3.74 -0.15 -6.07
N LYS A 15 3.01 0.94 -6.38
CA LYS A 15 3.63 2.21 -6.75
C LYS A 15 4.48 2.76 -5.60
N ILE A 16 3.91 2.88 -4.41
CA ILE A 16 4.62 3.41 -3.23
C ILE A 16 5.82 2.53 -2.85
N ARG A 17 5.72 1.20 -2.98
CA ARG A 17 6.81 0.25 -2.72
C ARG A 17 7.96 0.41 -3.71
N LYS A 18 7.64 0.49 -5.01
CA LYS A 18 8.65 0.64 -6.08
C LYS A 18 9.39 1.98 -5.98
N GLU A 19 8.66 3.06 -5.68
CA GLU A 19 9.23 4.40 -5.53
C GLU A 19 9.90 4.63 -4.18
N ARG A 20 9.84 3.65 -3.26
CA ARG A 20 10.34 3.76 -1.87
C ARG A 20 9.85 5.04 -1.18
N MET A 21 8.58 5.37 -1.40
CA MET A 21 7.99 6.61 -0.90
C MET A 21 7.86 6.55 0.62
N ASN A 22 8.23 7.64 1.30
CA ASN A 22 7.95 7.81 2.72
C ASN A 22 6.45 8.02 2.90
N VAL A 23 5.80 7.10 3.61
CA VAL A 23 4.36 7.12 3.89
C VAL A 23 4.10 7.25 5.38
N THR A 24 2.90 7.71 5.72
CA THR A 24 2.37 7.70 7.08
C THR A 24 1.13 6.79 7.09
N VAL A 25 1.14 5.77 7.96
CA VAL A 25 0.02 4.82 8.15
C VAL A 25 -0.63 5.09 9.49
N PHE A 26 -1.95 5.22 9.50
CA PHE A 26 -2.74 5.37 10.72
C PHE A 26 -3.44 4.04 11.01
N LEU A 27 -3.14 3.45 12.16
CA LEU A 27 -3.85 2.28 12.65
C LEU A 27 -5.22 2.70 13.18
N VAL A 28 -6.18 1.78 13.18
CA VAL A 28 -7.57 2.05 13.63
C VAL A 28 -7.63 2.52 15.10
N ASN A 29 -6.66 2.11 15.92
CA ASN A 29 -6.52 2.56 17.32
C ASN A 29 -5.90 3.97 17.45
N GLY A 30 -5.59 4.66 16.35
CA GLY A 30 -5.02 6.01 16.33
C GLY A 30 -3.49 6.08 16.33
N VAL A 31 -2.78 4.94 16.40
CA VAL A 31 -1.31 4.94 16.33
C VAL A 31 -0.84 5.34 14.93
N LYS A 32 0.19 6.19 14.87
CA LYS A 32 0.81 6.66 13.64
C LYS A 32 2.14 5.93 13.39
N LEU A 33 2.27 5.29 12.24
CA LEU A 33 3.52 4.68 11.76
C LEU A 33 4.06 5.50 10.60
N GLN A 34 5.38 5.67 10.51
CA GLN A 34 6.04 6.36 9.41
C GLN A 34 7.18 5.51 8.88
N GLY A 35 7.30 5.42 7.56
CA GLY A 35 8.35 4.62 6.93
C GLY A 35 8.10 4.35 5.45
N ILE A 36 8.74 3.32 4.92
CA ILE A 36 8.64 2.89 3.53
C ILE A 36 8.00 1.51 3.49
N VAL A 37 7.09 1.28 2.55
CA VAL A 37 6.51 -0.04 2.32
C VAL A 37 7.53 -0.92 1.61
N THR A 38 7.94 -2.02 2.23
CA THR A 38 8.88 -3.01 1.66
C THR A 38 8.16 -4.18 0.99
N TRP A 39 7.05 -4.62 1.57
CA TRP A 39 6.24 -5.75 1.10
C TRP A 39 4.80 -5.64 1.62
N PHE A 40 3.86 -6.32 0.95
CA PHE A 40 2.46 -6.44 1.36
C PHE A 40 1.84 -7.71 0.76
N ASP A 41 0.77 -8.20 1.38
CA ASP A 41 -0.11 -9.23 0.85
C ASP A 41 -1.59 -8.82 1.04
N ASN A 42 -2.49 -9.80 0.99
CA ASN A 42 -3.94 -9.59 1.04
C ASN A 42 -4.52 -9.54 2.47
N PHE A 43 -3.69 -9.53 3.52
CA PHE A 43 -4.14 -9.50 4.93
C PHE A 43 -3.96 -8.11 5.58
#